data_AF-A0A2I1GNA7-F1
#
_entry.id   AF-A0A2I1GNA7-F1
#
_cell.length_a   1.000
_cell.length_b   1.000
_cell.length_c   1.000
_cell.angle_alpha   90.00
_cell.angle_beta   90.00
_cell.angle_gamma   90.00
#
_symmetry.space_group_name_H-M   'P 1'
#
loop_
_entity.id
_entity.type
_entity.pdbx_description
1 polymer ?
#
loop_
_entity_poly.entity_id
_entity_poly.type
_entity_poly.pdbx_seq_one_letter_code
_entity_poly.pdbx_strand_id
1 'polypeptide(L)'
;MSSDLEEIINEEPIIEYRPSFLNGLELDAFFQKYRIALEVQGAQHRLHSTSWYKDVKKLEDIVNRDRQKRCICQDNGICFPQSDTRYII
;
A
#
# COMPACT_ATOMS: atom_id res chain seq x y z
N MET A 1 -12.93 -16.37 -17.61
CA MET A 1 -12.17 -15.45 -16.73
C MET A 1 -12.10 -14.12 -17.46
N SER A 2 -12.40 -13.00 -16.78
CA SER A 2 -12.58 -11.68 -17.43
C SER A 2 -11.28 -11.21 -18.06
N SER A 3 -11.32 -10.81 -19.34
CA SER A 3 -10.19 -10.30 -20.12
C SER A 3 -9.44 -9.15 -19.45
N ASP A 4 -10.11 -8.42 -18.56
CA ASP A 4 -9.59 -7.24 -17.87
C ASP A 4 -8.48 -7.58 -16.88
N LEU A 5 -8.52 -8.76 -16.25
CA LEU A 5 -7.49 -9.18 -15.29
C LEU A 5 -6.18 -9.57 -15.99
N GLU A 6 -6.26 -10.21 -17.16
CA GLU A 6 -5.07 -10.52 -17.95
C GLU A 6 -4.39 -9.24 -18.42
N GLU A 7 -5.17 -8.21 -18.78
CA GLU A 7 -4.62 -6.93 -19.21
C GLU A 7 -3.90 -6.18 -18.08
N ILE A 8 -4.40 -6.24 -16.84
CA ILE A 8 -3.74 -5.67 -15.66
C ILE A 8 -2.42 -6.39 -15.34
N ILE A 9 -2.39 -7.73 -15.42
CA ILE A 9 -1.18 -8.51 -15.15
C ILE A 9 -0.09 -8.26 -16.20
N ASN A 10 -0.47 -7.86 -17.42
CA ASN A 10 0.47 -7.56 -18.50
C ASN A 10 0.99 -6.11 -18.48
N GLU A 11 0.44 -5.22 -17.66
CA GLU A 11 1.00 -3.88 -17.46
C GLU A 11 2.26 -3.98 -16.58
N GLU A 12 3.37 -3.39 -17.02
CA GLU A 12 4.56 -3.25 -16.19
C GLU A 12 4.32 -2.19 -15.12
N PRO A 13 4.25 -2.56 -13.82
CA PRO A 13 4.03 -1.59 -12.76
C PRO A 13 5.29 -0.75 -12.51
N ILE A 14 5.08 0.49 -12.05
CA ILE A 14 6.16 1.31 -11.51
C ILE A 14 6.44 0.83 -10.09
N ILE A 15 7.63 0.27 -9.87
CA ILE A 15 8.11 -0.22 -8.56
C ILE A 15 8.67 0.95 -7.74
N GLU A 16 8.47 0.92 -6.41
CA GLU A 16 8.96 1.95 -5.48
C GLU A 16 8.57 3.37 -5.91
N TYR A 17 7.29 3.54 -6.28
CA TYR A 17 6.79 4.77 -6.84
C TYR A 17 6.67 5.87 -5.77
N ARG A 18 7.40 6.98 -5.97
CA ARG A 18 7.40 8.17 -5.09
C ARG A 18 6.83 9.41 -5.79
N PRO A 19 5.51 9.48 -6.00
CA PRO A 19 4.92 10.65 -6.63
C PRO A 19 5.04 11.89 -5.73
N SER A 20 5.16 13.06 -6.36
CA SER A 20 5.21 14.35 -5.65
C SER A 20 3.95 14.61 -4.80
N PHE A 21 2.78 14.13 -5.26
CA PHE A 21 1.52 14.26 -4.52
C PHE A 21 1.46 13.40 -3.24
N LEU A 22 2.34 12.41 -3.08
CA LEU A 22 2.41 11.57 -1.87
C LEU A 22 3.21 12.23 -0.74
N ASN A 23 3.65 13.48 -0.87
CA ASN A 23 4.37 14.23 0.17
C ASN A 23 5.59 13.47 0.73
N GLY A 24 6.35 12.80 -0.15
CA GLY A 24 7.54 12.02 0.23
C GLY A 24 7.25 10.60 0.73
N LEU A 25 6.00 10.14 0.65
CA LEU A 25 5.61 8.76 0.86
C LEU A 25 5.87 7.92 -0.42
N GLU A 26 5.93 6.60 -0.27
CA GLU A 26 6.21 5.65 -1.36
C GLU A 26 5.10 4.60 -1.47
N LEU A 27 4.85 4.12 -2.68
CA LEU A 27 4.02 2.96 -3.01
C LEU A 27 4.92 1.83 -3.52
N ASP A 28 4.65 0.59 -3.12
CA ASP A 28 5.49 -0.55 -3.53
C ASP A 28 5.36 -0.82 -5.04
N ALA A 29 4.15 -0.74 -5.58
CA ALA A 29 3.90 -0.82 -7.01
C ALA A 29 2.71 0.05 -7.44
N PHE A 30 2.77 0.62 -8.64
CA PHE A 30 1.69 1.43 -9.22
C PHE A 30 1.43 1.09 -10.69
N PHE A 31 0.18 0.77 -10.99
CA PHE A 31 -0.35 0.51 -12.32
C PHE A 31 -0.99 1.80 -12.84
N GLN A 32 -0.29 2.48 -13.75
CA GLN A 32 -0.64 3.82 -14.20
C GLN A 32 -1.96 3.81 -15.00
N LYS A 33 -2.16 2.82 -15.86
CA LYS A 33 -3.32 2.74 -16.75
C LYS A 33 -4.62 2.57 -15.97
N TYR A 34 -4.60 1.69 -14.96
CA TYR A 34 -5.78 1.42 -14.12
C TYR A 34 -5.86 2.30 -12.88
N ARG A 35 -4.84 3.14 -12.64
CA ARG A 35 -4.68 3.93 -11.42
C ARG A 35 -4.82 3.07 -10.16
N ILE A 36 -4.17 1.91 -10.15
CA ILE A 36 -4.16 1.00 -9.01
C ILE A 36 -2.80 1.09 -8.32
N ALA A 37 -2.81 1.32 -7.02
CA ALA A 37 -1.63 1.24 -6.17
C ALA A 37 -1.66 -0.05 -5.35
N LEU A 38 -0.55 -0.78 -5.33
CA LEU A 38 -0.36 -1.96 -4.51
C LEU A 38 0.59 -1.64 -3.36
N GLU A 39 0.25 -2.13 -2.18
CA GLU A 39 1.08 -2.01 -0.99
C GLU A 39 1.16 -3.36 -0.26
N VAL A 40 2.37 -3.85 -0.04
CA VAL A 40 2.64 -5.13 0.60
C VAL A 40 2.76 -4.92 2.10
N GLN A 41 1.66 -5.23 2.79
CA GLN A 41 1.56 -5.08 4.23
C GLN A 41 2.20 -6.29 4.94
N GLY A 42 3.33 -6.08 5.62
CA GLY A 42 4.01 -7.10 6.42
C GLY A 42 3.30 -7.42 7.75
N ALA A 43 3.67 -8.53 8.40
CA ALA A 43 3.09 -8.99 9.68
C ALA A 43 3.20 -7.95 10.83
N GLN A 44 4.09 -6.98 10.66
CA GLN A 44 4.34 -5.84 11.54
C GLN A 44 3.12 -4.91 11.70
N HIS A 45 2.19 -4.87 10.73
CA HIS A 45 0.95 -4.08 10.83
C HIS A 45 -0.16 -4.81 11.60
N ARG A 46 -0.06 -6.13 11.76
CA ARG A 46 -1.12 -6.95 12.39
C ARG A 46 -0.82 -7.28 13.85
N LEU A 47 0.45 -7.53 14.17
CA LEU A 47 0.85 -7.96 15.51
C LEU A 47 0.99 -6.76 16.45
N HIS A 48 -0.15 -6.27 16.95
CA HIS A 48 -0.19 -5.60 18.25
C HIS A 48 0.31 -6.61 19.29
N SER A 49 1.53 -6.43 19.77
CA SER A 49 2.26 -7.36 20.66
C SER A 49 2.92 -8.53 19.92
N THR A 50 4.25 -8.44 19.82
CA THR A 50 5.22 -9.52 20.05
C THR A 50 6.57 -8.98 19.60
N SER A 51 7.40 -8.50 20.53
CA SER A 51 8.82 -8.17 20.32
C SER A 51 9.23 -7.07 19.29
N TRP A 52 8.41 -6.70 18.30
CA TRP A 52 8.79 -5.81 17.19
C TRP A 52 8.70 -4.32 17.54
N TYR A 53 7.64 -3.92 18.26
CA TYR A 53 7.48 -2.56 18.76
C TYR A 53 7.49 -2.55 20.29
N LYS A 54 8.54 -1.99 20.86
CA LYS A 54 8.62 -1.67 22.29
C LYS A 54 7.89 -0.37 22.63
N ASP A 55 7.55 0.43 21.62
CA ASP A 55 7.03 1.80 21.77
C ASP A 55 5.72 1.95 20.99
N VAL A 56 4.67 2.34 21.71
CA VAL A 56 3.32 2.56 21.18
C VAL A 56 3.30 3.73 20.19
N LYS A 57 4.15 4.75 20.37
CA LYS A 57 4.20 5.90 19.45
C LYS A 57 4.60 5.50 18.04
N LYS A 58 5.57 4.57 17.91
CA LYS A 58 6.00 4.09 16.60
C LYS A 58 4.87 3.37 15.87
N LEU A 59 4.01 2.66 16.59
CA LEU A 59 2.85 2.02 16.01
C LEU A 59 1.81 3.05 15.56
N GLU A 60 1.54 4.06 16.38
CA GLU A 60 0.65 5.18 16.01
C GLU A 60 1.17 5.93 14.78
N ASP A 61 2.48 6.17 14.69
CA ASP A 61 3.11 6.82 13.54
C ASP A 61 2.92 6.02 12.25
N ILE A 62 3.09 4.70 12.30
CA ILE A 62 2.86 3.79 11.17
C ILE A 62 1.39 3.86 10.72
N VAL A 63 0.46 3.71 11.67
CA VAL A 63 -0.98 3.76 11.39
C VAL A 63 -1.40 5.10 10.80
N ASN A 64 -0.85 6.20 11.32
CA ASN A 64 -1.11 7.54 10.80
C ASN A 64 -0.54 7.71 9.39
N ARG A 65 0.65 7.17 9.11
CA ARG A 65 1.28 7.20 7.79
C ARG A 65 0.47 6.43 6.75
N ASP A 66 0.00 5.24 7.08
CA ASP A 66 -0.83 4.42 6.20
C ASP A 66 -2.19 5.08 5.92
N ARG A 67 -2.79 5.68 6.95
CA ARG A 67 -4.01 6.47 6.80
C ARG A 67 -3.80 7.67 5.88
N GLN A 68 -2.70 8.39 6.03
CA GLN A 68 -2.36 9.52 5.15
C GLN A 68 -2.19 9.09 3.71
N LYS A 69 -1.45 8.01 3.43
CA LYS A 69 -1.31 7.45 2.07
C LYS A 69 -2.68 7.14 1.48
N ARG A 70 -3.54 6.46 2.24
CA ARG A 70 -4.89 6.11 1.79
C ARG A 70 -5.72 7.33 1.43
N CYS A 71 -5.75 8.36 2.28
CA CYS A 71 -6.48 9.60 2.01
C CYS A 71 -5.95 10.27 0.73
N ILE A 72 -4.64 10.44 0.59
CA ILE A 72 -4.04 11.07 -0.59
C ILE A 72 -4.35 10.27 -1.86
N CYS A 73 -4.25 8.94 -1.84
CA CYS A 73 -4.60 8.11 -2.99
C CYS A 73 -6.08 8.24 -3.37
N GLN A 74 -6.98 8.25 -2.38
CA GLN A 74 -8.42 8.45 -2.61
C GLN A 74 -8.71 9.82 -3.22
N ASP A 75 -8.07 10.88 -2.70
CA ASP A 75 -8.22 12.25 -3.22
C ASP A 75 -7.73 12.39 -4.67
N ASN A 76 -6.77 11.56 -5.08
CA ASN A 76 -6.24 11.52 -6.44
C ASN A 76 -6.96 10.52 -7.37
N GLY A 77 -8.03 9.86 -6.88
CA GLY A 77 -8.78 8.86 -7.64
C GLY A 77 -7.98 7.59 -7.94
N ILE A 78 -7.02 7.24 -7.08
CA ILE A 78 -6.21 6.03 -7.17
C ILE A 78 -6.90 4.94 -6.34
N CYS A 79 -7.16 3.80 -6.96
CA CYS A 79 -7.64 2.62 -6.28
C CYS A 79 -6.50 2.06 -5.42
N PHE A 80 -6.68 2.08 -4.10
CA PHE A 80 -5.71 1.59 -3.12
C PHE A 80 -6.30 0.38 -2.38
N PRO A 81 -6.34 -0.80 -3.02
CA PRO A 81 -6.73 -2.03 -2.34
C PRO A 81 -5.66 -2.39 -1.31
N GLN A 82 -5.96 -2.20 -0.03
CA GLN A 82 -5.16 -2.83 1.02
C GLN A 82 -5.47 -4.32 0.98
N SER A 83 -4.58 -5.12 0.39
CA SER A 83 -4.64 -6.57 0.58
C SER A 83 -4.14 -6.86 1.99
N ASP A 84 -5.06 -7.16 2.91
CA ASP A 84 -4.71 -7.82 4.16
C ASP A 84 -4.05 -9.16 3.81
N THR A 85 -2.72 -9.21 3.79
CA THR A 85 -1.99 -10.45 3.56
C THR A 85 -2.28 -11.41 4.73
N ARG A 86 -3.32 -12.23 4.59
CA ARG A 86 -3.63 -13.37 5.49
C ARG A 86 -2.76 -14.59 5.22
N TYR A 87 -1.54 -14.39 4.72
CA TYR A 87 -0.59 -15.48 4.50
C TYR A 87 0.71 -15.15 5.23
N ILE A 88 0.73 -15.62 6.48
CA ILE A 88 1.92 -15.82 7.29
C ILE A 88 2.64 -17.02 6.65
N ILE A 89 3.90 -16.84 6.25
CA ILE A 89 4.86 -17.95 6.15
C ILE A 89 5.29 -18.31 7.57
#